data_AF-A0A2L0F897-F1
#
_entry.id   AF-A0A2L0F897-F1
#
_cell.length_a   1.000
_cell.length_b   1.000
_cell.length_c   1.000
_cell.angle_alpha   90.00
_cell.angle_beta   90.00
_cell.angle_gamma   90.00
#
_symmetry.space_group_name_H-M   'P 1'
#
loop_
_entity.id
_entity.type
_entity.pdbx_description
1 polymer ?
#
loop_
_entity_poly.entity_id
_entity_poly.type
_entity_poly.pdbx_seq_one_letter_code
_entity_poly.pdbx_strand_id
1 'polypeptide(L)'
;MTSPVYRLEGESLSAVTVDARVAAIRWDVVPWGLVLDLDAPLSGAPQAPMRRVWLLFSGVSEVSWPIEEARLPNGCWLTSGIASADAGGGFREYRFTSLLPRFAGDVLSSEQPPGVVVIRAQRLDGVASNKAHPAEEHGVPWGERTRLASDEELASALEAT
;
A
#
# COMPACT_ATOMS: atom_id res chain seq x y z
N MET A 1 8.50 22.82 -13.68
CA MET A 1 8.48 21.35 -13.86
C MET A 1 7.49 20.79 -12.86
N THR A 2 6.60 19.89 -13.28
CA THR A 2 5.66 19.23 -12.37
C THR A 2 6.41 18.24 -11.48
N SER A 3 6.08 18.19 -10.19
CA SER A 3 6.67 17.23 -9.24
C SER A 3 6.43 15.80 -9.75
N PRO A 4 7.44 14.90 -9.72
CA PRO A 4 7.32 13.51 -10.20
C PRO A 4 6.35 12.68 -9.35
N VAL A 5 6.12 13.11 -8.11
CA VAL A 5 5.14 12.54 -7.18
C VAL A 5 4.20 13.62 -6.66
N TYR A 6 3.04 13.21 -6.18
CA TYR A 6 2.06 14.09 -5.56
C TYR A 6 1.38 13.41 -4.36
N ARG A 7 0.79 14.20 -3.49
CA ARG A 7 0.08 13.70 -2.30
C ARG A 7 -1.32 13.24 -2.64
N LEU A 8 -1.72 12.16 -2.00
CA LEU A 8 -3.08 11.66 -2.04
C LEU A 8 -3.87 12.27 -0.88
N GLU A 9 -5.09 12.70 -1.18
CA GLU A 9 -5.99 13.35 -0.23
C GLU A 9 -7.42 12.80 -0.35
N GLY A 10 -8.17 12.86 0.75
CA GLY A 10 -9.59 12.48 0.80
C GLY A 10 -9.85 11.10 0.20
N GLU A 11 -10.77 11.06 -0.78
CA GLU A 11 -11.18 9.82 -1.46
C GLU A 11 -10.04 9.15 -2.23
N SER A 12 -9.10 9.93 -2.79
CA SER A 12 -7.96 9.34 -3.51
C SER A 12 -7.01 8.58 -2.58
N LEU A 13 -6.86 9.03 -1.34
CA LEU A 13 -6.07 8.33 -0.31
C LEU A 13 -6.79 7.08 0.17
N SER A 14 -8.11 7.14 0.41
CA SER A 14 -8.86 5.98 0.88
C SER A 14 -9.03 4.91 -0.20
N ALA A 15 -9.19 5.29 -1.47
CA ALA A 15 -9.42 4.33 -2.56
C ALA A 15 -8.14 3.68 -3.11
N VAL A 16 -6.93 4.17 -2.77
CA VAL A 16 -5.70 3.72 -3.41
C VAL A 16 -5.30 2.27 -3.11
N THR A 17 -5.89 1.66 -2.09
CA THR A 17 -5.71 0.24 -1.76
C THR A 17 -6.68 -0.68 -2.50
N VAL A 18 -7.63 -0.15 -3.27
CA VAL A 18 -8.52 -0.98 -4.10
C VAL A 18 -7.71 -1.55 -5.26
N ASP A 19 -7.63 -2.87 -5.32
CA ASP A 19 -6.86 -3.64 -6.30
C ASP A 19 -5.37 -3.24 -6.36
N ALA A 20 -4.80 -2.88 -5.21
CA ALA A 20 -3.39 -2.52 -5.12
C ALA A 20 -2.55 -3.70 -4.67
N ARG A 21 -1.41 -3.93 -5.31
CA ARG A 21 -0.46 -4.95 -4.89
C ARG A 21 0.53 -4.36 -3.90
N VAL A 22 0.77 -5.05 -2.80
CA VAL A 22 1.84 -4.71 -1.85
C VAL A 22 3.16 -5.19 -2.43
N ALA A 23 3.99 -4.29 -2.94
CA ALA A 23 5.30 -4.67 -3.44
C ALA A 23 6.33 -4.78 -2.32
N ALA A 24 6.24 -3.92 -1.29
CA ALA A 24 7.07 -4.02 -0.10
C ALA A 24 6.39 -3.42 1.14
N ILE A 25 6.77 -3.96 2.31
CA ILE A 25 6.50 -3.37 3.62
C ILE A 25 7.83 -2.86 4.17
N ARG A 26 7.88 -1.60 4.58
CA ARG A 26 9.11 -0.86 4.89
C ARG A 26 9.03 -0.13 6.22
N TRP A 27 10.18 -0.03 6.89
CA TRP A 27 10.36 0.58 8.21
C TRP A 27 11.52 1.60 8.21
N ASP A 28 12.17 1.75 7.07
CA ASP A 28 13.41 2.50 6.86
C ASP A 28 13.18 3.92 6.33
N VAL A 29 11.94 4.25 5.95
CA VAL A 29 11.60 5.51 5.25
C VAL A 29 11.12 6.61 6.19
N VAL A 30 10.33 6.27 7.21
CA VAL A 30 9.75 7.22 8.17
C VAL A 30 10.07 6.76 9.60
N PRO A 31 10.63 7.64 10.46
CA PRO A 31 10.90 7.30 11.85
C PRO A 31 9.66 6.78 12.59
N TRP A 32 9.80 5.63 13.25
CA TRP A 32 8.72 4.98 14.03
C TRP A 32 7.43 4.76 13.22
N GLY A 33 7.57 4.62 11.91
CA GLY A 33 6.48 4.44 10.97
C GLY A 33 6.53 3.13 10.22
N LEU A 34 5.45 2.86 9.50
CA LEU A 34 5.32 1.78 8.54
C LEU A 34 4.99 2.37 7.18
N VAL A 35 5.66 1.90 6.14
CA VAL A 35 5.34 2.25 4.76
C VAL A 35 4.89 1.01 4.00
N LEU A 36 3.72 1.11 3.38
CA LEU A 36 3.30 0.16 2.35
C LEU A 36 3.66 0.77 0.99
N ASP A 37 4.61 0.12 0.30
CA ASP A 37 5.01 0.47 -1.06
C ASP A 37 4.18 -0.41 -2.01
N LEU A 38 3.32 0.24 -2.78
CA LEU A 38 2.24 -0.37 -3.54
C LEU A 38 2.43 -0.15 -5.04
N ASP A 39 1.91 -1.10 -5.81
CA ASP A 39 1.51 -0.89 -7.18
C ASP A 39 -0.01 -0.74 -7.20
N ALA A 40 -0.52 0.47 -7.49
CA ALA A 40 -1.95 0.78 -7.45
C ALA A 40 -2.46 1.17 -8.85
N PRO A 41 -3.65 0.70 -9.28
CA PRO A 41 -4.21 1.06 -10.57
C PRO A 41 -4.64 2.53 -10.61
N LEU A 42 -4.57 3.15 -11.79
CA LEU A 42 -5.03 4.53 -12.00
C LEU A 42 -6.57 4.67 -11.94
N SER A 43 -7.31 3.58 -12.12
CA SER A 43 -8.77 3.54 -12.11
C SER A 43 -9.27 2.10 -11.87
N GLY A 44 -10.55 1.91 -11.59
CA GLY A 44 -11.17 0.58 -11.49
C GLY A 44 -11.45 -0.14 -12.82
N ALA A 45 -10.96 0.39 -13.96
CA ALA A 45 -11.13 -0.28 -15.24
C ALA A 45 -10.29 -1.57 -15.30
N PRO A 46 -10.78 -2.64 -15.95
CA PRO A 46 -9.97 -3.83 -16.19
C PRO A 46 -8.65 -3.47 -16.88
N GLN A 47 -7.53 -3.98 -16.38
CA GLN A 47 -6.18 -3.71 -16.92
C GLN A 47 -5.79 -2.22 -16.91
N ALA A 48 -6.35 -1.42 -15.99
CA ALA A 48 -5.93 -0.03 -15.80
C ALA A 48 -4.42 0.05 -15.52
N PRO A 49 -3.68 1.00 -16.14
CA PRO A 49 -2.27 1.19 -15.85
C PRO A 49 -2.02 1.36 -14.35
N MET A 50 -0.90 0.83 -13.87
CA MET A 50 -0.53 0.86 -12.45
C MET A 50 0.55 1.90 -12.20
N ARG A 51 0.52 2.52 -11.03
CA ARG A 51 1.52 3.48 -10.57
C ARG A 51 2.10 3.05 -9.23
N ARG A 52 3.30 3.53 -8.93
CA ARG A 52 3.90 3.37 -7.60
C ARG A 52 3.22 4.31 -6.61
N VAL A 53 2.87 3.79 -5.43
CA VAL A 53 2.26 4.54 -4.33
C VAL A 53 2.91 4.15 -3.02
N TRP A 54 3.13 5.11 -2.13
CA TRP A 54 3.52 4.87 -0.76
C TRP A 54 2.41 5.32 0.19
N LEU A 55 1.98 4.43 1.07
CA LEU A 55 1.15 4.76 2.23
C LEU A 55 2.03 4.78 3.46
N LEU A 56 2.10 5.93 4.13
CA LEU A 56 2.98 6.17 5.26
C LEU A 56 2.14 6.29 6.53
N PHE A 57 2.25 5.29 7.40
CA PHE A 57 1.64 5.27 8.71
C PHE A 57 2.68 5.76 9.73
N SER A 58 2.50 6.95 10.29
CA SER A 58 3.45 7.55 11.24
C SER A 58 3.01 7.34 12.68
N GLY A 59 3.96 7.06 13.58
CA GLY A 59 3.67 6.79 14.98
C GLY A 59 2.84 5.51 15.14
N VAL A 60 3.31 4.40 14.57
CA VAL A 60 2.61 3.11 14.61
C VAL A 60 2.70 2.52 16.01
N SER A 61 1.56 2.12 16.57
CA SER A 61 1.50 1.41 17.85
C SER A 61 1.13 -0.06 17.69
N GLU A 62 0.41 -0.42 16.62
CA GLU A 62 -0.06 -1.78 16.42
C GLU A 62 -0.21 -2.09 14.92
N VAL A 63 0.14 -3.31 14.53
CA VAL A 63 -0.10 -3.86 13.20
C VAL A 63 -0.63 -5.27 13.37
N SER A 64 -1.81 -5.53 12.81
CA SER A 64 -2.40 -6.85 12.70
C SER A 64 -2.57 -7.20 11.23
N TRP A 65 -1.91 -8.27 10.80
CA TRP A 65 -2.00 -8.81 9.44
C TRP A 65 -2.20 -10.33 9.55
N PRO A 66 -3.32 -10.89 9.08
CA PRO A 66 -3.69 -12.29 9.34
C PRO A 66 -2.90 -13.27 8.45
N ILE A 67 -1.62 -13.46 8.77
CA ILE A 67 -0.67 -14.29 8.01
C ILE A 67 -0.71 -15.79 8.36
N GLU A 68 -1.69 -16.24 9.14
CA GLU A 68 -1.83 -17.66 9.51
C GLU A 68 -1.86 -18.55 8.26
N GLU A 69 -0.89 -19.47 8.19
CA GLU A 69 -0.66 -20.37 7.04
C GLU A 69 -0.52 -19.64 5.69
N ALA A 70 -0.18 -18.35 5.70
CA ALA A 70 -0.02 -17.52 4.51
C ALA A 70 1.44 -17.29 4.17
N ARG A 71 1.70 -16.93 2.90
CA ARG A 71 2.95 -16.25 2.57
C ARG A 71 3.02 -14.89 3.27
N LEU A 72 4.25 -14.42 3.46
CA LEU A 72 4.50 -13.04 3.86
C LEU A 72 3.75 -12.08 2.93
N PRO A 73 3.26 -10.94 3.44
CA PRO A 73 2.34 -10.05 2.74
C PRO A 73 2.95 -9.35 1.51
N ASN A 74 4.27 -9.47 1.28
CA ASN A 74 4.87 -8.99 0.05
C ASN A 74 4.33 -9.79 -1.15
N GLY A 75 3.73 -9.06 -2.10
CA GLY A 75 3.06 -9.60 -3.27
C GLY A 75 1.56 -9.84 -3.09
N CYS A 76 1.01 -9.64 -1.89
CA CYS A 76 -0.44 -9.76 -1.68
C CYS A 76 -1.20 -8.61 -2.34
N TRP A 77 -2.47 -8.85 -2.68
CA TRP A 77 -3.36 -7.81 -3.17
C TRP A 77 -4.17 -7.23 -2.02
N LEU A 78 -4.40 -5.93 -2.05
CA LEU A 78 -5.36 -5.21 -1.26
C LEU A 78 -6.61 -5.00 -2.12
N THR A 79 -7.80 -5.19 -1.54
CA THR A 79 -9.05 -5.27 -2.31
C THR A 79 -10.15 -4.35 -1.83
N SER A 80 -9.87 -3.55 -0.81
CA SER A 80 -10.82 -2.56 -0.31
C SER A 80 -10.13 -1.23 -0.08
N GLY A 81 -10.91 -0.15 -0.09
CA GLY A 81 -10.44 1.13 0.40
C GLY A 81 -10.13 1.10 1.90
N ILE A 82 -9.37 2.10 2.34
CA ILE A 82 -8.98 2.31 3.74
C ILE A 82 -10.16 2.92 4.49
N ALA A 83 -10.73 2.16 5.42
CA ALA A 83 -11.61 2.70 6.46
C ALA A 83 -10.75 3.22 7.62
N SER A 84 -11.17 4.34 8.23
CA SER A 84 -10.49 4.84 9.42
C SER A 84 -11.47 5.19 10.54
N ALA A 85 -11.07 4.90 11.77
CA ALA A 85 -11.82 5.24 12.98
C ALA A 85 -10.89 5.87 14.02
N ASP A 86 -11.44 6.70 14.90
CA ASP A 86 -10.70 7.17 16.08
C ASP A 86 -10.48 5.99 17.05
N ALA A 87 -9.24 5.82 17.51
CA ALA A 87 -8.85 4.79 18.46
C ALA A 87 -8.48 5.38 19.84
N GLY A 88 -8.65 6.70 20.01
CA GLY A 88 -8.30 7.42 21.24
C GLY A 88 -6.80 7.63 21.42
N GLY A 89 -6.44 8.57 22.30
CA GLY A 89 -5.05 8.89 22.62
C GLY A 89 -4.25 9.51 21.47
N GLY A 90 -4.92 10.13 20.49
CA GLY A 90 -4.29 10.66 19.28
C GLY A 90 -3.96 9.61 18.22
N PHE A 91 -4.45 8.37 18.38
CA PHE A 91 -4.30 7.31 17.39
C PHE A 91 -5.58 7.10 16.59
N ARG A 92 -5.41 6.69 15.35
CA ARG A 92 -6.46 6.20 14.46
C ARG A 92 -6.20 4.74 14.12
N GLU A 93 -7.29 4.01 13.94
CA GLU A 93 -7.25 2.65 13.42
C GLU A 93 -7.60 2.69 11.92
N TYR A 94 -6.75 2.09 11.10
CA TYR A 94 -6.91 1.98 9.66
C TYR A 94 -7.17 0.52 9.29
N ARG A 95 -8.26 0.27 8.56
CA ARG A 95 -8.69 -1.08 8.17
C ARG A 95 -8.84 -1.19 6.66
N PHE A 96 -8.32 -2.27 6.10
CA PHE A 96 -8.51 -2.63 4.70
C PHE A 96 -8.34 -4.15 4.53
N THR A 97 -8.80 -4.67 3.41
CA THR A 97 -8.84 -6.10 3.12
C THR A 97 -7.69 -6.51 2.23
N SER A 98 -7.11 -7.68 2.51
CA SER A 98 -6.02 -8.29 1.73
C SER A 98 -6.35 -9.71 1.30
N LEU A 99 -6.00 -10.05 0.06
CA LEU A 99 -5.94 -11.41 -0.46
C LEU A 99 -4.54 -11.97 -0.24
N LEU A 100 -4.44 -12.90 0.71
CA LEU A 100 -3.20 -13.56 1.08
C LEU A 100 -3.19 -14.98 0.52
N PRO A 101 -2.22 -15.32 -0.35
CA PRO A 101 -2.02 -16.70 -0.76
C PRO A 101 -1.67 -17.56 0.46
N ARG A 102 -2.43 -18.64 0.68
CA ARG A 102 -2.26 -19.55 1.82
C ARG A 102 -1.84 -20.94 1.38
N PHE A 103 -1.13 -21.63 2.24
CA PHE A 103 -0.67 -22.98 2.00
C PHE A 103 -1.75 -23.99 2.42
N ALA A 104 -2.13 -24.88 1.51
CA ALA A 104 -2.89 -26.08 1.80
C ALA A 104 -1.92 -27.27 1.70
N GLY A 105 -1.25 -27.60 2.81
CA GLY A 105 -0.05 -28.44 2.78
C GLY A 105 1.08 -27.73 2.04
N ASP A 106 1.63 -28.35 1.00
CA ASP A 106 2.74 -27.77 0.21
C ASP A 106 2.27 -26.93 -1.00
N VAL A 107 0.96 -26.77 -1.19
CA VAL A 107 0.38 -26.07 -2.35
C VAL A 107 -0.08 -24.68 -1.95
N LEU A 108 0.31 -23.67 -2.72
CA LEU A 108 -0.21 -22.31 -2.56
C LEU A 108 -1.59 -22.20 -3.22
N SER A 109 -2.60 -21.79 -2.45
CA SER A 109 -3.97 -21.56 -2.93
C SER A 109 -4.35 -20.09 -2.82
N SER A 110 -5.07 -19.61 -3.83
CA SER A 110 -5.67 -18.28 -3.90
C SER A 110 -7.14 -18.25 -3.49
N GLU A 111 -7.75 -19.40 -3.17
CA GLU A 111 -9.21 -19.54 -2.94
C GLU A 111 -9.65 -19.21 -1.49
N GLN A 112 -8.80 -18.55 -0.72
CA GLN A 112 -9.09 -18.26 0.68
C GLN A 112 -9.85 -16.95 0.87
N PRO A 113 -10.68 -16.84 1.92
CA PRO A 113 -11.41 -15.62 2.20
C PRO A 113 -10.43 -14.47 2.46
N PRO A 114 -10.77 -13.25 2.03
CA PRO A 114 -9.94 -12.10 2.30
C PRO A 114 -9.75 -11.87 3.81
N GLY A 115 -8.54 -11.46 4.21
CA GLY A 115 -8.21 -11.10 5.58
C GLY A 115 -8.30 -9.60 5.82
N VAL A 116 -8.70 -9.18 7.02
CA VAL A 116 -8.71 -7.76 7.40
C VAL A 116 -7.35 -7.40 7.99
N VAL A 117 -6.68 -6.42 7.38
CA VAL A 117 -5.48 -5.78 7.89
C VAL A 117 -5.90 -4.61 8.77
N VAL A 118 -5.28 -4.49 9.93
CA VAL A 118 -5.51 -3.38 10.88
C VAL A 118 -4.17 -2.74 11.22
N ILE A 119 -4.06 -1.43 11.03
CA ILE A 119 -2.89 -0.66 11.44
C ILE A 119 -3.37 0.46 12.36
N ARG A 120 -2.79 0.55 13.56
CA ARG A 120 -3.03 1.66 14.48
C ARG A 120 -1.84 2.63 14.43
N ALA A 121 -2.12 3.87 14.04
CA ALA A 121 -1.10 4.89 13.86
C ALA A 121 -1.64 6.29 14.20
N GLN A 122 -0.77 7.26 14.43
CA GLN A 122 -1.20 8.65 14.68
C GLN A 122 -1.66 9.35 13.41
N ARG A 123 -1.01 9.03 12.28
CA ARG A 123 -1.25 9.68 11.00
C ARG A 123 -1.07 8.70 9.84
N LEU A 124 -1.83 8.93 8.77
CA LEU A 124 -1.67 8.28 7.47
C LEU A 124 -1.49 9.38 6.41
N ASP A 125 -0.43 9.26 5.62
CA ASP A 125 -0.19 10.04 4.42
C ASP A 125 -0.07 9.11 3.21
N GLY A 126 -0.36 9.64 2.02
CA GLY A 126 -0.17 8.92 0.77
C GLY A 126 0.60 9.76 -0.25
N VAL A 127 1.54 9.14 -0.94
CA VAL A 127 2.31 9.75 -2.04
C VAL A 127 2.23 8.83 -3.25
N ALA A 128 1.94 9.37 -4.42
CA ALA A 128 1.80 8.61 -5.65
C ALA A 128 2.68 9.17 -6.77
N SER A 129 3.22 8.29 -7.60
CA SER A 129 3.87 8.69 -8.85
C SER A 129 2.85 9.32 -9.81
N ASN A 130 3.29 10.35 -10.55
CA ASN A 130 2.55 10.91 -11.68
C ASN A 130 2.70 10.08 -12.97
N LYS A 131 3.59 9.08 -12.96
CA LYS A 131 3.82 8.14 -14.06
C LYS A 131 3.09 6.83 -13.77
N ALA A 132 2.79 6.09 -14.83
CA ALA A 132 2.22 4.76 -14.74
C ALA A 132 2.88 3.81 -15.74
N HIS A 133 2.76 2.53 -15.43
CA HIS A 133 3.17 1.41 -16.26
C HIS A 133 1.91 0.65 -16.71
N PRO A 134 1.88 0.07 -17.93
CA PRO A 134 0.83 -0.86 -18.31
C PRO A 134 0.60 -1.95 -17.25
N ALA A 135 -0.64 -2.38 -17.07
CA ALA A 135 -0.96 -3.46 -16.15
C ALA A 135 -0.29 -4.76 -16.59
N GLU A 136 0.21 -5.52 -15.62
CA GLU A 136 0.73 -6.88 -15.81
C GLU A 136 0.15 -7.79 -14.73
N GLU A 137 0.19 -9.10 -14.96
CA GLU A 137 -0.37 -10.14 -14.08
C GLU A 137 0.14 -10.03 -12.63
N HIS A 138 1.38 -9.59 -12.45
CA HIS A 138 2.06 -9.54 -11.17
C HIS A 138 2.40 -8.12 -10.73
N GLY A 139 1.67 -7.10 -11.18
CA GLY A 139 1.96 -5.71 -10.84
C GLY A 139 3.14 -5.13 -11.62
N VAL A 140 3.76 -4.06 -11.13
CA VAL A 140 4.82 -3.37 -11.88
C VAL A 140 6.16 -4.10 -11.70
N PRO A 141 6.90 -4.42 -12.79
CA PRO A 141 8.22 -5.04 -12.69
C PRO A 141 9.19 -4.21 -11.87
N TRP A 142 10.01 -4.85 -11.02
CA TRP A 142 10.90 -4.16 -10.08
C TRP A 142 11.76 -3.06 -10.71
N GLY A 143 12.38 -3.33 -11.88
CA GLY A 143 13.22 -2.36 -12.58
C GLY A 143 12.46 -1.14 -13.14
N GLU A 144 11.15 -1.27 -13.37
CA GLU A 144 10.30 -0.17 -13.82
C GLU A 144 9.75 0.64 -12.64
N ARG A 145 9.57 0.03 -11.46
CA ARG A 145 9.05 0.72 -10.26
C ARG A 145 9.87 1.96 -9.91
N THR A 146 11.19 1.86 -9.92
CA THR A 146 12.09 2.98 -9.63
C THR A 146 12.11 4.05 -10.73
N ARG A 147 11.67 3.71 -11.95
CA ARG A 147 11.53 4.68 -13.07
C ARG A 147 10.22 5.47 -12.98
N LEU A 148 9.18 4.85 -12.41
CA LEU A 148 7.91 5.53 -12.12
C LEU A 148 8.12 6.61 -11.06
N ALA A 149 8.68 6.24 -9.92
CA ALA A 149 9.15 7.18 -8.93
C ALA A 149 10.23 6.57 -8.03
N SER A 150 11.23 7.35 -7.64
CA SER A 150 12.34 6.93 -6.78
C SER A 150 12.06 7.18 -5.29
N ASP A 151 12.88 6.59 -4.43
CA ASP A 151 12.79 6.80 -2.98
C ASP A 151 13.24 8.22 -2.59
N GLU A 152 14.16 8.83 -3.35
CA GLU A 152 14.58 10.23 -3.18
C GLU A 152 13.44 11.21 -3.53
N GLU A 153 12.64 10.90 -4.54
CA GLU A 153 11.46 11.69 -4.89
C GLU A 153 10.39 11.59 -3.80
N LEU A 154 10.23 10.41 -3.18
CA LEU A 154 9.41 10.26 -1.98
C LEU A 154 9.95 11.11 -0.83
N ALA A 155 11.23 10.97 -0.48
CA ALA A 155 11.86 11.73 0.61
C ALA A 155 11.67 13.24 0.44
N SER A 156 11.93 13.75 -0.78
CA SER A 156 11.73 15.16 -1.12
C SER A 156 10.28 15.61 -0.92
N ALA A 157 9.30 14.75 -1.22
CA ALA A 157 7.88 15.05 -1.02
C ALA A 157 7.47 15.07 0.46
N LEU A 158 8.20 14.38 1.33
CA LEU A 158 7.99 14.37 2.79
C LEU A 158 8.66 15.57 3.48
N GLU A 159 9.78 16.07 2.97
CA GLU A 159 10.46 17.25 3.53
C GLU A 159 9.74 18.57 3.25
N ALA A 160 8.89 18.62 2.22
CA ALA A 160 8.09 19.79 1.89
C ALA A 160 6.91 20.06 2.87
N THR A 161 6.89 19.42 4.05
CA THR A 161 5.85 19.54 5.10
C THR A 161 6.35 20.28 6.32
#